data_AF-A0A7Y2INJ4-F1
#
_entry.id   AF-A0A7Y2INJ4-F1
#
_cell.length_a   1.000
_cell.length_b   1.000
_cell.length_c   1.000
_cell.angle_alpha   90.00
_cell.angle_beta   90.00
_cell.angle_gamma   90.00
#
_symmetry.space_group_name_H-M   'P 1'
#
loop_
_entity.id
_entity.type
_entity.pdbx_description
1 polymer ?
#
loop_
_entity_poly.entity_id
_entity_poly.type
_entity_poly.pdbx_seq_one_letter_code
_entity_poly.pdbx_strand_id
1 'polypeptide(L)'
;MQEPQSLSDVKHLIARFFGHVLAKPPTTDEATIVNTFLSERERILWWRQSVGDQRHALLAAHHVLSQIPENRSAVRAALLHDLGKRHCRLGAIGRSLATVIGALGLPQRGRFQTYLDHGKLGAAELETLGAEPIVVDFARLHTEGMPPGVDEALWSVLFAADRTTKRPDRGVTGNTMSGS
;
A
#
# COMPACT_ATOMS: atom_id res chain seq x y z
N MET A 1 13.44 1.51 29.19
CA MET A 1 14.70 1.53 28.42
C MET A 1 14.33 1.12 27.00
N GLN A 2 14.19 2.07 26.07
CA GLN A 2 13.85 1.78 24.68
C GLN A 2 15.13 1.38 23.94
N GLU A 3 15.10 0.26 23.20
CA GLU A 3 16.22 -0.17 22.37
C GLU A 3 16.57 0.89 21.30
N PRO A 4 17.86 1.09 20.99
CA PRO A 4 18.26 1.96 19.90
C PRO A 4 17.71 1.41 18.58
N GLN A 5 17.03 2.27 17.82
CA GLN A 5 16.56 1.97 16.46
C GLN A 5 17.72 1.39 15.63
N SER A 6 17.53 0.19 15.08
CA SER A 6 18.57 -0.51 14.32
C SER A 6 19.00 0.31 13.09
N LEU A 7 20.27 0.26 12.72
CA LEU A 7 20.77 0.84 11.46
C LEU A 7 20.04 0.30 10.22
N SER A 8 19.41 -0.88 10.31
CA SER A 8 18.51 -1.40 9.27
C SER A 8 17.27 -0.54 9.10
N ASP A 9 16.68 -0.09 10.20
CA ASP A 9 15.38 0.59 10.21
C ASP A 9 15.50 1.98 9.58
N VAL A 10 16.59 2.69 9.89
CA VAL A 10 16.91 3.99 9.29
C VAL A 10 17.17 3.86 7.79
N LYS A 11 17.91 2.83 7.35
CA LYS A 11 18.16 2.58 5.91
C LYS A 11 16.86 2.25 5.16
N HIS A 12 15.97 1.47 5.77
CA HIS A 12 14.66 1.15 5.18
C HIS A 12 13.75 2.37 5.06
N LEU A 13 13.75 3.27 6.04
CA LEU A 13 13.00 4.52 5.98
C LEU A 13 13.51 5.45 4.87
N ILE A 14 14.82 5.57 4.70
CA ILE A 14 15.45 6.36 3.63
C ILE A 14 15.14 5.76 2.26
N ALA A 15 15.26 4.43 2.10
CA ALA A 15 14.93 3.76 0.85
C ALA A 15 13.44 3.94 0.46
N ARG A 16 12.53 3.81 1.43
CA ARG A 16 11.09 4.08 1.22
C ARG A 16 10.84 5.54 0.82
N PHE A 17 11.56 6.48 1.45
CA PHE A 17 11.45 7.89 1.12
C PHE A 17 11.86 8.17 -0.33
N PHE A 18 13.05 7.73 -0.76
CA PHE A 18 13.51 7.95 -2.13
C PHE A 18 12.68 7.17 -3.16
N GLY A 19 12.23 5.94 -2.85
CA GLY A 19 11.32 5.19 -3.72
C GLY A 19 9.99 5.90 -3.96
N HIS A 20 9.44 6.54 -2.93
CA HIS A 20 8.22 7.34 -3.06
C HIS A 20 8.44 8.67 -3.80
N VAL A 21 9.61 9.30 -3.64
CA VAL A 21 9.95 10.58 -4.31
C VAL A 21 10.28 10.36 -5.80
N LEU A 22 10.92 9.24 -6.14
CA LEU A 22 11.34 8.90 -7.50
C LEU A 22 10.30 8.07 -8.27
N ALA A 23 9.12 7.84 -7.68
CA ALA A 23 8.04 7.10 -8.31
C ALA A 23 7.63 7.77 -9.62
N LYS A 24 7.56 6.98 -10.69
CA LYS A 24 7.09 7.44 -12.00
C LYS A 24 5.57 7.27 -12.12
N PRO A 25 4.85 8.09 -12.88
CA PRO A 25 3.43 7.86 -13.18
C PRO A 25 3.23 6.48 -13.83
N PRO A 26 2.10 5.78 -13.60
CA PRO A 26 1.75 4.53 -14.27
C PRO A 26 1.97 4.58 -15.79
N THR A 27 2.44 3.48 -16.38
CA THR A 27 2.53 3.32 -17.83
C THR A 27 1.14 3.08 -18.43
N THR A 28 1.03 3.12 -19.77
CA THR A 28 -0.22 2.79 -20.48
C THR A 28 -0.71 1.37 -20.16
N ASP A 29 0.21 0.40 -20.06
CA ASP A 29 -0.14 -0.99 -19.74
C ASP A 29 -0.65 -1.12 -18.30
N GLU A 30 -0.01 -0.41 -17.35
CA GLU A 30 -0.46 -0.38 -15.97
C GLU A 30 -1.80 0.35 -15.82
N ALA A 31 -2.05 1.40 -16.61
CA ALA A 31 -3.36 2.05 -16.66
C ALA A 31 -4.46 1.09 -17.15
N THR A 32 -4.13 0.12 -18.01
CA THR A 32 -5.07 -0.92 -18.45
C THR A 32 -5.51 -1.83 -17.30
N ILE A 33 -4.60 -2.14 -16.36
CA ILE A 33 -4.95 -2.89 -15.14
C ILE A 33 -5.98 -2.10 -14.33
N VAL A 34 -5.70 -0.82 -14.06
CA VAL A 34 -6.62 0.06 -13.31
C VAL A 34 -7.99 0.12 -14.01
N ASN A 35 -8.01 0.26 -15.33
CA ASN A 35 -9.23 0.31 -16.13
C ASN A 35 -10.03 -1.01 -16.12
N THR A 36 -9.33 -2.15 -16.05
CA THR A 36 -9.91 -3.49 -16.07
C THR A 36 -10.57 -3.85 -14.75
N PHE A 37 -10.00 -3.44 -13.62
CA PHE A 37 -10.45 -3.88 -12.29
C PHE A 37 -11.32 -2.87 -11.56
N LEU A 38 -11.17 -1.57 -11.83
CA LEU A 38 -11.88 -0.52 -11.11
C LEU A 38 -13.05 0.04 -11.93
N SER A 39 -14.16 0.31 -11.24
CA SER A 39 -15.27 1.10 -11.79
C SER A 39 -14.85 2.54 -12.10
N GLU A 40 -15.61 3.24 -12.93
CA GLU A 40 -15.31 4.64 -13.26
C GLU A 40 -15.17 5.54 -12.02
N ARG A 41 -16.07 5.37 -11.04
CA ARG A 41 -16.06 6.14 -9.80
C ARG A 41 -14.79 5.88 -8.98
N GLU A 42 -14.38 4.61 -8.86
CA GLU A 42 -13.14 4.24 -8.18
C GLU A 42 -11.91 4.76 -8.92
N ARG A 43 -11.88 4.71 -10.26
CA ARG A 43 -10.77 5.22 -11.07
C ARG A 43 -10.53 6.71 -10.88
N ILE A 44 -11.61 7.51 -10.86
CA ILE A 44 -11.51 8.95 -10.59
C ILE A 44 -10.80 9.19 -9.26
N LEU A 45 -11.11 8.36 -8.26
CA LEU A 45 -10.51 8.49 -6.95
C LEU A 45 -9.05 8.02 -6.93
N TRP A 46 -8.77 6.88 -7.56
CA TRP A 46 -7.46 6.26 -7.64
C TRP A 46 -6.43 7.20 -8.32
N TRP A 47 -6.80 7.82 -9.44
CA TRP A 47 -5.94 8.78 -10.14
C TRP A 47 -5.63 10.06 -9.35
N ARG A 48 -6.41 10.37 -8.31
CA ARG A 48 -6.13 11.48 -7.38
C ARG A 48 -5.13 11.11 -6.27
N GLN A 49 -4.73 9.84 -6.16
CA GLN A 49 -3.64 9.44 -5.28
C GLN A 49 -2.32 10.05 -5.74
N SER A 50 -1.34 10.16 -4.82
CA SER A 50 -0.01 10.57 -5.23
C SER A 50 0.61 9.51 -6.15
N VAL A 51 1.55 9.90 -7.01
CA VAL A 51 2.23 8.95 -7.92
C VAL A 51 2.88 7.79 -7.16
N GLY A 52 3.44 8.05 -5.97
CA GLY A 52 3.99 7.00 -5.11
C GLY A 52 2.94 6.00 -4.62
N ASP A 53 1.75 6.48 -4.24
CA ASP A 53 0.64 5.62 -3.83
C ASP A 53 0.07 4.82 -5.00
N GLN A 54 -0.06 5.43 -6.18
CA GLN A 54 -0.47 4.73 -7.41
C GLN A 54 0.48 3.57 -7.72
N ARG A 55 1.80 3.81 -7.61
CA ARG A 55 2.82 2.78 -7.82
C ARG A 55 2.78 1.68 -6.78
N HIS A 56 2.64 2.03 -5.50
CA HIS A 56 2.47 1.05 -4.42
C HIS A 56 1.26 0.15 -4.66
N ALA A 57 0.12 0.75 -5.00
CA ALA A 57 -1.11 0.03 -5.31
C ALA A 57 -0.97 -0.91 -6.52
N LEU A 58 -0.31 -0.47 -7.60
CA LEU A 58 -0.06 -1.30 -8.78
C LEU A 58 0.85 -2.49 -8.47
N LEU A 59 1.95 -2.28 -7.74
CA LEU A 59 2.84 -3.37 -7.37
C LEU A 59 2.13 -4.39 -6.45
N ALA A 60 1.28 -3.92 -5.53
CA ALA A 60 0.45 -4.81 -4.73
C ALA A 60 -0.53 -5.60 -5.60
N ALA A 61 -1.19 -4.96 -6.57
CA ALA A 61 -2.10 -5.61 -7.51
C ALA A 61 -1.38 -6.67 -8.36
N HIS A 62 -0.16 -6.38 -8.83
CA HIS A 62 0.68 -7.35 -9.55
C HIS A 62 1.06 -8.55 -8.69
N HIS A 63 1.37 -8.33 -7.41
CA HIS A 63 1.63 -9.42 -6.47
C HIS A 63 0.39 -10.31 -6.31
N VAL A 64 -0.80 -9.72 -6.14
CA VAL A 64 -2.04 -10.50 -6.06
C VAL A 64 -2.29 -11.28 -7.35
N LEU A 65 -2.12 -10.65 -8.51
CA LEU A 65 -2.28 -11.30 -9.82
C LEU A 65 -1.32 -12.48 -10.03
N SER A 66 -0.12 -12.47 -9.43
CA SER A 66 0.82 -13.58 -9.55
C SER A 66 0.52 -14.76 -8.62
N GLN A 67 -0.30 -14.55 -7.59
CA GLN A 67 -0.65 -15.57 -6.59
C GLN A 67 -2.06 -16.13 -6.80
N ILE A 68 -3.04 -15.27 -7.07
CA ILE A 68 -4.48 -15.59 -7.17
C ILE A 68 -5.13 -14.82 -8.35
N PRO A 69 -4.71 -15.04 -9.60
CA PRO A 69 -5.12 -14.26 -10.77
C PRO A 69 -6.63 -14.20 -11.02
N GLU A 70 -7.36 -15.23 -10.61
CA GLU A 70 -8.81 -15.35 -10.75
C GLU A 70 -9.60 -14.49 -9.74
N ASN A 71 -8.98 -14.09 -8.63
CA ASN A 71 -9.65 -13.36 -7.56
C ASN A 71 -9.68 -11.84 -7.84
N ARG A 72 -10.65 -11.42 -8.64
CA ARG A 72 -10.82 -10.00 -9.04
C ARG A 72 -10.99 -9.06 -7.84
N SER A 73 -11.72 -9.50 -6.81
CA SER A 73 -11.95 -8.71 -5.59
C SER A 73 -10.67 -8.48 -4.81
N ALA A 74 -9.76 -9.46 -4.76
CA ALA A 74 -8.44 -9.29 -4.16
C ALA A 74 -7.59 -8.26 -4.90
N VAL A 75 -7.60 -8.29 -6.25
CA VAL A 75 -6.87 -7.30 -7.06
C VAL A 75 -7.41 -5.89 -6.81
N ARG A 76 -8.74 -5.74 -6.74
CA ARG A 76 -9.40 -4.48 -6.37
C ARG A 76 -8.99 -4.02 -4.97
N ALA A 77 -8.99 -4.91 -3.99
CA ALA A 77 -8.59 -4.61 -2.62
C ALA A 77 -7.14 -4.08 -2.57
N ALA A 78 -6.22 -4.73 -3.28
CA ALA A 78 -4.84 -4.27 -3.39
C ALA A 78 -4.72 -2.88 -4.04
N LEU A 79 -5.46 -2.61 -5.12
CA LEU A 79 -5.46 -1.31 -5.80
C LEU A 79 -6.01 -0.16 -4.92
N LEU A 80 -6.95 -0.45 -4.02
CA LEU A 80 -7.75 0.56 -3.31
C LEU A 80 -7.43 0.71 -1.83
N HIS A 81 -6.66 -0.19 -1.21
CA HIS A 81 -6.46 -0.19 0.25
C HIS A 81 -5.94 1.14 0.82
N ASP A 82 -5.17 1.87 0.01
CA ASP A 82 -4.51 3.13 0.39
C ASP A 82 -5.26 4.39 -0.09
N LEU A 83 -6.48 4.26 -0.61
CA LEU A 83 -7.25 5.36 -1.21
C LEU A 83 -7.44 6.54 -0.26
N GLY A 84 -7.58 6.27 1.05
CA GLY A 84 -7.76 7.28 2.08
C GLY A 84 -6.53 8.17 2.32
N LYS A 85 -5.32 7.77 1.89
CA LYS A 85 -4.11 8.60 2.04
C LYS A 85 -4.21 9.95 1.33
N ARG A 86 -5.12 10.08 0.35
CA ARG A 86 -5.43 11.33 -0.36
C ARG A 86 -5.88 12.45 0.56
N HIS A 87 -6.56 12.14 1.67
CA HIS A 87 -7.07 13.14 2.60
C HIS A 87 -5.97 13.82 3.41
N CYS A 88 -4.81 13.18 3.55
CA CYS A 88 -3.77 13.61 4.49
C CYS A 88 -2.97 14.81 3.98
N ARG A 89 -2.90 15.02 2.66
CA ARG A 89 -2.07 16.06 2.00
C ARG A 89 -0.63 16.11 2.52
N LEU A 90 -0.10 14.96 2.94
CA LEU A 90 1.29 14.80 3.36
C LEU A 90 2.13 14.37 2.16
N GLY A 91 3.19 15.10 1.86
CA GLY A 91 4.26 14.63 0.98
C GLY A 91 5.08 13.52 1.64
N ALA A 92 6.05 12.96 0.91
CA ALA A 92 6.87 11.85 1.40
C ALA A 92 7.52 12.13 2.78
N ILE A 93 8.02 13.36 3.00
CA ILE A 93 8.63 13.79 4.27
C ILE A 93 7.59 13.73 5.41
N GLY A 94 6.40 14.29 5.17
CA GLY A 94 5.32 14.32 6.17
C GLY A 94 4.84 12.92 6.56
N ARG A 95 4.83 11.98 5.61
CA ARG A 95 4.43 10.58 5.85
C ARG A 95 5.48 9.79 6.62
N SER A 96 6.77 10.00 6.32
CA SER A 96 7.86 9.44 7.11
C SER A 96 7.82 9.96 8.55
N LEU A 97 7.60 11.27 8.74
CA LEU A 97 7.46 11.86 10.06
C LEU A 97 6.21 11.34 10.80
N ALA A 98 5.08 11.19 10.11
CA ALA A 98 3.86 10.59 10.68
C ALA A 98 4.11 9.16 11.20
N THR A 99 4.85 8.37 10.43
CA THR A 99 5.21 7.00 10.81
C THR A 99 6.08 6.97 12.06
N VAL A 100 7.09 7.85 12.14
CA VAL A 100 8.00 7.94 13.30
C VAL A 100 7.27 8.43 14.54
N ILE A 101 6.49 9.52 14.45
CA ILE A 101 5.72 10.05 15.58
C ILE A 101 4.73 8.99 16.11
N GLY A 102 4.11 8.22 15.20
CA GLY A 102 3.16 7.16 15.56
C GLY A 102 3.86 6.00 16.27
N ALA A 103 5.02 5.56 15.76
CA ALA A 103 5.84 4.53 16.40
C ALA A 103 6.36 4.94 17.79
N LEU A 104 6.58 6.25 18.02
CA LEU A 104 6.98 6.80 19.31
C LEU A 104 5.82 7.03 20.28
N GLY A 105 4.57 6.74 19.88
CA GLY A 105 3.38 6.94 20.71
C GLY A 105 3.09 8.41 21.02
N LEU A 106 3.64 9.34 20.22
CA LEU A 106 3.44 10.77 20.43
C LEU A 106 2.08 11.20 19.87
N PRO A 107 1.36 12.10 20.57
CA PRO A 107 0.03 12.55 20.15
C PRO A 107 0.10 13.21 18.77
N GLN A 108 -0.70 12.70 17.83
CA GLN A 108 -0.82 13.25 16.49
C GLN A 108 -2.06 14.14 16.37
N ARG A 109 -1.96 15.22 15.59
CA ARG A 109 -3.07 16.15 15.34
C ARG A 109 -3.15 16.52 13.87
N GLY A 110 -4.34 16.90 13.42
CA GLY A 110 -4.58 17.35 12.04
C GLY A 110 -4.20 16.29 11.02
N ARG A 111 -3.40 16.68 10.02
CA ARG A 111 -3.02 15.83 8.86
C ARG A 111 -2.31 14.53 9.23
N PHE A 112 -1.63 14.51 10.37
CA PHE A 112 -0.94 13.33 10.91
C PHE A 112 -1.93 12.29 11.44
N GLN A 113 -2.94 12.74 12.19
CA GLN A 113 -4.05 11.88 12.61
C GLN A 113 -4.84 11.36 11.40
N THR A 114 -5.13 12.22 10.42
CA THR A 114 -5.75 11.80 9.15
C THR A 114 -4.95 10.71 8.44
N TYR A 115 -3.61 10.76 8.54
CA TYR A 115 -2.74 9.71 8.00
C TYR A 115 -2.81 8.42 8.78
N LEU A 116 -2.94 8.43 10.10
CA LEU A 116 -3.17 7.20 10.86
C LEU A 116 -4.55 6.61 10.55
N ASP A 117 -5.55 7.45 10.37
CA ASP A 117 -6.93 7.04 10.06
C ASP A 117 -7.19 6.77 8.57
N HIS A 118 -6.16 6.78 7.72
CA HIS A 118 -6.35 6.64 6.27
C HIS A 118 -7.10 5.37 5.87
N GLY A 119 -6.87 4.25 6.56
CA GLY A 119 -7.59 3.01 6.30
C GLY A 119 -9.09 3.15 6.58
N LYS A 120 -9.45 3.74 7.72
CA LYS A 120 -10.84 4.00 8.11
C LYS A 120 -11.55 4.96 7.16
N LEU A 121 -10.86 6.05 6.79
CA LEU A 121 -11.39 7.04 5.84
C LEU A 121 -11.60 6.45 4.44
N GLY A 122 -10.63 5.68 3.96
CA GLY A 122 -10.73 4.99 2.66
C GLY A 122 -11.86 3.97 2.65
N ALA A 123 -12.00 3.18 3.71
CA ALA A 123 -13.07 2.20 3.84
C ALA A 123 -14.47 2.84 3.80
N ALA A 124 -14.69 3.96 4.51
CA ALA A 124 -15.98 4.66 4.50
C ALA A 124 -16.35 5.20 3.09
N GLU A 125 -15.36 5.66 2.33
CA GLU A 125 -15.57 6.12 0.96
C GLU A 125 -15.90 4.93 0.03
N LEU A 126 -15.21 3.80 0.20
CA LEU A 126 -15.45 2.57 -0.55
C LEU A 126 -16.83 1.97 -0.25
N GLU A 127 -17.29 2.00 1.00
CA GLU A 127 -18.66 1.63 1.38
C GLU A 127 -19.69 2.51 0.66
N THR A 128 -19.45 3.82 0.60
CA THR A 128 -20.33 4.77 -0.11
C THR A 128 -20.36 4.51 -1.63
N LEU A 129 -19.30 3.94 -2.19
CA LEU A 129 -19.24 3.51 -3.58
C LEU A 129 -19.88 2.14 -3.84
N GLY A 130 -20.29 1.41 -2.79
CA GLY A 130 -20.82 0.06 -2.90
C GLY A 130 -19.75 -0.99 -3.21
N ALA A 131 -18.52 -0.79 -2.72
CA ALA A 131 -17.45 -1.76 -2.89
C ALA A 131 -17.74 -3.07 -2.14
N GLU A 132 -17.11 -4.16 -2.61
CA GLU A 132 -17.26 -5.49 -2.02
C GLU A 132 -16.68 -5.54 -0.59
N PRO A 133 -17.20 -6.41 0.31
CA PRO A 133 -16.76 -6.47 1.70
C PRO A 133 -15.24 -6.59 1.87
N ILE A 134 -14.59 -7.48 1.11
CA ILE A 134 -13.13 -7.65 1.19
C ILE A 134 -12.33 -6.38 0.81
N VAL A 135 -12.85 -5.58 -0.11
CA VAL A 135 -12.22 -4.32 -0.53
C VAL A 135 -12.30 -3.29 0.59
N VAL A 136 -13.46 -3.21 1.26
CA VAL A 136 -13.69 -2.34 2.41
C VAL A 136 -12.87 -2.79 3.61
N ASP A 137 -12.94 -4.07 3.96
CA ASP A 137 -12.29 -4.65 5.13
C ASP A 137 -10.76 -4.53 5.02
N PHE A 138 -10.21 -4.82 3.85
CA PHE A 138 -8.78 -4.68 3.63
C PHE A 138 -8.34 -3.22 3.72
N ALA A 139 -9.06 -2.27 3.10
CA ALA A 139 -8.75 -0.85 3.28
C ALA A 139 -8.77 -0.45 4.76
N ARG A 140 -9.77 -0.91 5.53
CA ARG A 140 -9.95 -0.57 6.94
C ARG A 140 -8.83 -1.11 7.84
N LEU A 141 -8.39 -2.35 7.62
CA LEU A 141 -7.63 -3.12 8.60
C LEU A 141 -6.22 -3.52 8.15
N HIS A 142 -5.80 -3.17 6.93
CA HIS A 142 -4.45 -3.51 6.44
C HIS A 142 -3.31 -3.00 7.35
N THR A 143 -3.55 -1.99 8.19
CA THR A 143 -2.58 -1.50 9.20
C THR A 143 -2.68 -2.18 10.56
N GLU A 144 -3.81 -2.83 10.87
CA GLU A 144 -4.13 -3.38 12.19
C GLU A 144 -3.95 -4.92 12.25
N GLY A 145 -3.93 -5.59 11.10
CA GLY A 145 -3.73 -7.05 10.99
C GLY A 145 -5.00 -7.79 10.57
N MET A 146 -4.97 -9.13 10.64
CA MET A 146 -6.08 -9.97 10.19
C MET A 146 -7.27 -9.92 11.16
N PRO A 147 -8.48 -9.50 10.72
CA PRO A 147 -9.67 -9.61 11.54
C PRO A 147 -10.13 -11.07 11.70
N PRO A 148 -10.88 -11.39 12.77
CA PRO A 148 -11.52 -12.68 12.91
C PRO A 148 -12.59 -12.90 11.84
N GLY A 149 -12.68 -14.13 11.30
CA GLY A 149 -13.74 -14.54 10.38
C GLY A 149 -13.50 -14.22 8.89
N VAL A 150 -12.33 -13.67 8.54
CA VAL A 150 -11.91 -13.51 7.14
C VAL A 150 -11.08 -14.72 6.71
N ASP A 151 -11.16 -15.07 5.43
CA ASP A 151 -10.32 -16.11 4.81
C ASP A 151 -8.83 -15.76 4.99
N GLU A 152 -8.14 -16.55 5.81
CA GLU A 152 -6.74 -16.36 6.17
C GLU A 152 -5.79 -16.48 4.97
N ALA A 153 -6.10 -17.34 4.00
CA ALA A 153 -5.27 -17.52 2.82
C ALA A 153 -5.33 -16.26 1.95
N LEU A 154 -6.54 -15.75 1.71
CA LEU A 154 -6.76 -14.51 0.97
C LEU A 154 -6.11 -13.31 1.69
N TRP A 155 -6.34 -13.19 2.99
CA TRP A 155 -5.77 -12.09 3.78
C TRP A 155 -4.25 -12.10 3.77
N SER A 156 -3.64 -13.28 3.88
CA SER A 156 -2.18 -13.44 3.84
C SER A 156 -1.58 -12.96 2.52
N VAL A 157 -2.23 -13.26 1.38
CA VAL A 157 -1.79 -12.76 0.06
C VAL A 157 -1.89 -11.25 -0.02
N LEU A 158 -3.01 -10.66 0.42
CA LEU A 158 -3.21 -9.21 0.41
C LEU A 158 -2.21 -8.48 1.33
N PHE A 159 -1.99 -9.03 2.53
CA PHE A 159 -1.05 -8.47 3.49
C PHE A 159 0.40 -8.61 3.02
N ALA A 160 0.75 -9.74 2.38
CA ALA A 160 2.04 -9.89 1.71
C ALA A 160 2.19 -8.84 0.61
N ALA A 161 1.18 -8.64 -0.24
CA ALA A 161 1.19 -7.66 -1.31
C ALA A 161 1.50 -6.23 -0.81
N ASP A 162 0.83 -5.76 0.25
CA ASP A 162 1.09 -4.45 0.85
C ASP A 162 2.51 -4.33 1.47
N ARG A 163 3.15 -5.44 1.84
CA ARG A 163 4.50 -5.44 2.45
C ARG A 163 5.63 -5.68 1.46
N THR A 164 5.42 -6.48 0.42
CA THR A 164 6.43 -6.75 -0.63
C THR A 164 6.82 -5.47 -1.37
N THR A 165 5.91 -4.51 -1.48
CA THR A 165 6.16 -3.19 -2.06
C THR A 165 6.92 -2.24 -1.13
N LYS A 166 7.06 -2.59 0.16
CA LYS A 166 7.77 -1.78 1.18
C LYS A 166 9.25 -2.18 1.34
N ARG A 167 9.72 -3.25 0.68
CA ARG A 167 11.15 -3.62 0.60
C ARG A 167 11.68 -3.32 -0.80
N PRO A 168 12.81 -2.61 -0.96
CA PRO A 168 13.46 -2.54 -2.25
C PRO A 168 13.88 -3.95 -2.65
N ASP A 169 13.54 -4.33 -3.88
CA ASP A 169 13.93 -5.58 -4.51
C ASP A 169 15.44 -5.78 -4.33
N ARG A 170 15.83 -6.84 -3.61
CA ARG A 170 17.21 -7.33 -3.68
C ARG A 170 17.27 -8.11 -4.97
N GLY A 171 17.65 -7.40 -6.03
CA GLY A 171 17.84 -7.99 -7.35
C GLY A 171 18.56 -9.34 -7.22
N VAL A 172 17.96 -10.36 -7.80
CA VAL A 172 18.60 -11.66 -8.03
C VAL A 172 19.79 -11.39 -8.94
N THR A 173 20.98 -11.23 -8.37
CA THR A 173 22.22 -11.34 -9.12
C THR A 173 22.36 -12.81 -9.52
N GLY A 174 21.97 -13.11 -10.74
CA GLY A 174 22.40 -14.33 -11.41
C GLY A 174 23.92 -14.33 -11.42
N ASN A 175 24.53 -15.27 -10.68
CA ASN A 175 25.95 -15.53 -10.81
C ASN A 175 26.11 -16.74 -11.73
N THR A 176 26.41 -16.45 -13.00
CA THR A 176 27.17 -17.35 -13.86
C THR A 176 28.55 -17.56 -13.23
N MET A 177 28.93 -18.81 -12.96
CA MET A 177 30.33 -19.21 -12.99
C MET A 177 30.46 -20.54 -13.72
N SER A 178 31.16 -20.47 -14.85
CA SER A 178 31.83 -21.58 -15.52
C SER A 178 32.96 -22.17 -14.66
N GLY A 179 33.28 -23.45 -14.92
CA GLY A 179 34.52 -24.13 -14.53
C GLY A 179 34.30 -25.11 -13.39
N SER A 180 34.52 -26.42 -13.52
CA SER A 180 35.45 -27.15 -14.40
C SER A 180 34.82 -28.39 -15.04
#